data_AF-A0A0B0SBH2-F1
#
_entry.id   AF-A0A0B0SBH2-F1
#
_cell.length_a   1.000
_cell.length_b   1.000
_cell.length_c   1.000
_cell.angle_alpha   90.00
_cell.angle_beta   90.00
_cell.angle_gamma   90.00
#
_symmetry.space_group_name_H-M   'P 1'
#
loop_
_entity.id
_entity.type
_entity.pdbx_description
1 polymer ?
#
loop_
_entity_poly.entity_id
_entity_poly.type
_entity_poly.pdbx_seq_one_letter_code
_entity_poly.pdbx_strand_id
1 'polypeptide(L)'
;MRPLFLALALAHMGLLWWLSDQPQTGLGLPHPWDKGAHFLAYALLGLLLRLGLGRFSWAFLGAAFYGVVDEYHQSFVPGREAFGLDLVADALGAFFGAKGAGRWEAPKTSRP
;
A
#
# COMPACT_ATOMS: atom_id res chain seq x y z
N MET A 1 19.28 -7.68 0.26
CA MET A 1 18.37 -6.53 0.01
C MET A 1 16.91 -6.95 -0.13
N ARG A 2 16.54 -7.85 -1.07
CA ARG A 2 15.14 -8.30 -1.25
C ARG A 2 14.39 -8.74 0.04
N PRO A 3 14.96 -9.58 0.94
CA PRO A 3 14.25 -9.97 2.16
C PRO A 3 14.02 -8.80 3.14
N LEU A 4 14.91 -7.80 3.15
CA LEU A 4 14.70 -6.59 3.95
C LEU A 4 13.47 -5.81 3.47
N PHE A 5 13.31 -5.64 2.16
CA PHE A 5 12.13 -4.93 1.61
C PHE A 5 10.83 -5.69 1.86
N LEU A 6 10.86 -7.03 1.84
CA LEU A 6 9.69 -7.83 2.21
C LEU A 6 9.38 -7.70 3.71
N ALA A 7 10.39 -7.72 4.58
CA ALA A 7 10.20 -7.49 6.01
C ALA A 7 9.62 -6.09 6.28
N LEU A 8 10.11 -5.06 5.58
CA LEU A 8 9.58 -3.70 5.64
C LEU A 8 8.15 -3.61 5.10
N ALA A 9 7.83 -4.33 4.01
CA ALA A 9 6.47 -4.39 3.49
C ALA A 9 5.51 -5.03 4.49
N LEU A 10 5.91 -6.14 5.13
CA LEU A 10 5.12 -6.79 6.18
C LEU A 10 4.96 -5.89 7.41
N ALA A 11 6.00 -5.19 7.82
CA ALA A 11 5.91 -4.22 8.92
C ALA A 11 4.95 -3.06 8.57
N HIS A 12 4.99 -2.58 7.32
CA HIS A 12 4.09 -1.55 6.83
C HIS A 12 2.64 -2.04 6.76
N MET A 13 2.39 -3.27 6.31
CA MET A 13 1.07 -3.91 6.38
C MET A 13 0.60 -4.02 7.84
N GLY A 14 1.46 -4.45 8.77
CA GLY A 14 1.10 -4.49 10.19
C GLY A 14 0.73 -3.12 10.76
N LEU A 15 1.47 -2.07 10.36
CA LEU A 15 1.18 -0.68 10.74
C LEU A 15 -0.17 -0.22 10.18
N LEU A 16 -0.45 -0.46 8.90
CA LEU A 16 -1.72 -0.09 8.26
C LEU A 16 -2.90 -0.77 8.95
N TRP A 17 -2.81 -2.09 9.17
CA TRP A 17 -3.83 -2.84 9.88
C TRP A 17 -4.12 -2.24 11.26
N TRP A 18 -3.07 -1.95 12.04
CA TRP A 18 -3.25 -1.38 13.38
C TRP A 18 -3.91 0.00 13.33
N LEU A 19 -3.56 0.85 12.38
CA LEU A 19 -4.18 2.17 12.18
C LEU A 19 -5.65 2.05 11.72
N SER A 20 -5.94 1.10 10.83
CA SER A 20 -7.27 0.81 10.31
C SER A 20 -8.19 0.22 11.38
N ASP A 21 -7.65 -0.54 12.34
CA ASP A 21 -8.39 -1.14 13.45
C ASP A 21 -8.84 -0.12 14.52
N GLN A 22 -8.29 1.10 14.51
CA GLN A 22 -8.67 2.11 15.48
C GLN A 22 -10.09 2.65 15.20
N PRO A 23 -11.00 2.60 16.19
CA PRO A 23 -12.32 3.23 16.08
C PRO A 23 -12.19 4.72 15.80
N GLN A 24 -13.07 5.26 14.99
CA GLN A 24 -13.02 6.68 14.66
C GLN A 24 -13.67 7.51 15.77
N THR A 25 -12.88 7.84 16.80
CA THR A 25 -13.30 8.69 17.92
C THR A 25 -13.00 10.16 17.61
N GLY A 26 -13.76 10.78 16.71
CA GLY A 26 -13.63 12.20 16.34
C GLY A 26 -13.59 12.44 14.83
N LEU A 27 -13.23 13.67 14.42
CA LEU A 27 -13.00 13.99 13.01
C LEU A 27 -11.65 13.37 12.58
N GLY A 28 -11.69 12.39 11.68
CA GLY A 28 -10.51 11.84 11.01
C GLY A 28 -9.80 12.87 10.14
N LEU A 29 -8.89 12.42 9.26
CA LEU A 29 -8.27 13.33 8.29
C LEU A 29 -9.37 14.00 7.46
N PRO A 30 -9.37 15.34 7.35
CA PRO A 30 -10.39 16.04 6.59
C PRO A 30 -10.20 15.74 5.10
N HIS A 31 -11.32 15.59 4.40
CA HIS A 31 -11.31 15.49 2.94
C HIS A 31 -10.56 16.68 2.31
N PRO A 32 -9.65 16.49 1.33
CA PRO A 32 -9.28 15.23 0.64
C PRO A 32 -8.01 14.55 1.20
N TRP A 33 -7.51 14.97 2.36
CA TRP A 33 -6.24 14.49 2.91
C TRP A 33 -6.29 13.04 3.38
N ASP A 34 -7.47 12.52 3.69
CA ASP A 34 -7.77 11.09 3.87
C ASP A 34 -7.27 10.27 2.66
N LYS A 35 -7.71 10.64 1.45
CA LYS A 35 -7.34 9.95 0.20
C LYS A 35 -5.87 10.11 -0.13
N GLY A 36 -5.30 11.26 0.20
CA GLY A 36 -3.87 11.51 0.08
C GLY A 36 -3.04 10.56 0.96
N ALA A 37 -3.49 10.31 2.19
CA ALA A 37 -2.85 9.36 3.09
C ALA A 37 -2.94 7.93 2.56
N HIS A 38 -4.11 7.50 2.10
CA HIS A 38 -4.33 6.21 1.42
C HIS A 38 -3.39 6.04 0.22
N PHE A 39 -3.37 7.01 -0.69
CA PHE A 39 -2.48 7.00 -1.85
C PHE A 39 -1.00 6.84 -1.45
N LEU A 40 -0.51 7.62 -0.49
CA LEU A 40 0.89 7.56 -0.06
C LEU A 40 1.22 6.25 0.67
N ALA A 41 0.32 5.78 1.52
CA ALA A 41 0.45 4.51 2.24
C ALA A 41 0.61 3.33 1.26
N TYR A 42 -0.26 3.25 0.26
CA TYR A 42 -0.21 2.17 -0.72
C TYR A 42 0.86 2.37 -1.78
N ALA A 43 1.27 3.61 -2.07
CA ALA A 43 2.48 3.86 -2.87
C ALA A 43 3.74 3.32 -2.20
N LEU A 44 3.89 3.50 -0.88
CA LEU A 44 4.99 2.91 -0.14
C LEU A 44 4.90 1.37 -0.15
N LEU A 45 3.71 0.80 0.07
CA LEU A 45 3.52 -0.65 0.04
C LEU A 45 3.89 -1.24 -1.32
N GLY A 46 3.37 -0.66 -2.42
CA GLY A 46 3.66 -1.08 -3.78
C GLY A 46 5.15 -0.98 -4.13
N LEU A 47 5.81 0.09 -3.66
CA LEU A 47 7.27 0.26 -3.81
C LEU A 47 8.04 -0.85 -3.09
N LEU A 48 7.76 -1.07 -1.81
CA LEU A 48 8.44 -2.08 -0.99
C LEU A 48 8.23 -3.50 -1.55
N LEU A 49 7.00 -3.83 -1.93
CA LEU A 49 6.68 -5.10 -2.57
C LEU A 49 7.38 -5.24 -3.92
N ARG A 50 7.52 -4.16 -4.72
CA ARG A 50 8.30 -4.24 -5.96
C ARG A 50 9.78 -4.49 -5.69
N LEU A 51 10.38 -3.81 -4.73
CA LEU A 51 11.79 -4.00 -4.37
C LEU A 51 12.05 -5.39 -3.78
N GLY A 52 11.08 -5.98 -3.09
CA GLY A 52 11.15 -7.36 -2.56
C GLY A 52 10.92 -8.43 -3.64
N LEU A 53 9.77 -8.36 -4.32
CA LEU A 53 9.30 -9.38 -5.27
C LEU A 53 9.92 -9.26 -6.67
N GLY A 54 10.38 -8.06 -7.06
CA GLY A 54 11.03 -7.79 -8.35
C GLY A 54 10.11 -7.85 -9.57
N ARG A 55 8.79 -8.02 -9.39
CA ARG A 55 7.81 -8.10 -10.48
C ARG A 55 6.67 -7.14 -10.23
N PHE A 56 6.40 -6.26 -11.20
CA PHE A 56 5.30 -5.27 -11.14
C PHE A 56 3.98 -5.92 -10.78
N SER A 57 3.61 -6.98 -11.50
CA SER A 57 2.31 -7.64 -11.37
C SER A 57 2.07 -8.13 -9.95
N TRP A 58 3.05 -8.80 -9.34
CA TRP A 58 2.92 -9.31 -7.97
C TRP A 58 2.90 -8.21 -6.93
N ALA A 59 3.69 -7.15 -7.12
CA ALA A 59 3.70 -6.02 -6.20
C ALA A 59 2.38 -5.25 -6.23
N PHE A 60 1.88 -4.94 -7.42
CA PHE A 60 0.61 -4.24 -7.62
C PHE A 60 -0.57 -5.09 -7.13
N LEU A 61 -0.69 -6.34 -7.58
CA LEU A 61 -1.79 -7.22 -7.17
C LEU A 61 -1.75 -7.50 -5.67
N GLY A 62 -0.57 -7.68 -5.08
CA GLY A 62 -0.42 -7.88 -3.64
C GLY A 62 -0.88 -6.67 -2.83
N ALA A 63 -0.43 -5.47 -3.19
CA ALA A 63 -0.85 -4.23 -2.52
C ALA A 63 -2.34 -3.93 -2.72
N ALA A 64 -2.87 -4.09 -3.94
CA ALA A 64 -4.28 -3.86 -4.23
C ALA A 64 -5.18 -4.87 -3.50
N PHE A 65 -4.80 -6.15 -3.47
CA PHE A 65 -5.52 -7.17 -2.70
C PHE A 65 -5.52 -6.85 -1.20
N TYR A 66 -4.38 -6.40 -0.67
CA TYR A 66 -4.29 -5.96 0.71
C TYR A 66 -5.23 -4.78 1.00
N GLY A 67 -5.35 -3.82 0.07
CA GLY A 67 -6.30 -2.70 0.19
C GLY A 67 -7.76 -3.13 0.26
N VAL A 68 -8.15 -4.10 -0.58
CA VAL A 68 -9.49 -4.70 -0.49
C VAL A 68 -9.74 -5.34 0.88
N VAL A 69 -8.74 -6.04 1.41
CA VAL A 69 -8.84 -6.70 2.73
C VAL A 69 -8.92 -5.67 3.85
N ASP A 70 -8.15 -4.59 3.79
CA ASP A 70 -8.11 -3.53 4.79
C ASP A 70 -9.44 -2.73 4.81
N GLU A 71 -9.98 -2.33 3.66
CA GLU A 71 -11.31 -1.70 3.55
C GLU A 71 -12.42 -2.63 4.06
N TYR A 72 -12.35 -3.93 3.74
CA TYR A 72 -13.29 -4.90 4.26
C TYR A 72 -13.18 -5.05 5.78
N HIS A 73 -11.96 -5.07 6.32
CA HIS A 73 -11.72 -5.09 7.78
C HIS A 73 -12.28 -3.83 8.46
N GLN A 74 -12.04 -2.64 7.88
CA GLN A 74 -12.56 -1.37 8.39
C GLN A 74 -14.09 -1.35 8.46
N SER A 75 -14.80 -2.09 7.59
CA SER A 75 -16.27 -2.19 7.67
C SER A 75 -16.78 -2.80 9.00
N PHE A 76 -15.92 -3.48 9.74
CA PHE A 76 -16.22 -4.01 11.08
C PHE A 76 -15.79 -3.09 12.22
N VAL A 77 -15.09 -1.99 11.92
CA VAL A 77 -14.55 -1.06 12.91
C VAL A 77 -15.58 0.04 13.19
N PRO A 78 -16.06 0.21 14.45
CA PRO A 78 -17.07 1.20 14.77
C PRO A 78 -16.66 2.63 14.40
N GLY A 79 -17.54 3.33 13.69
CA GLY A 79 -17.34 4.72 13.28
C GLY A 79 -16.45 4.92 12.06
N ARG A 80 -15.90 3.85 11.48
CA ARG A 80 -15.25 3.87 10.16
C ARG A 80 -16.30 3.66 9.09
N GLU A 81 -16.21 4.45 8.02
CA GLU A 81 -16.95 4.19 6.79
C GLU A 81 -15.95 3.65 5.76
N ALA A 82 -16.19 2.44 5.27
CA ALA A 82 -15.46 1.90 4.13
C ALA A 82 -15.92 2.68 2.88
N PHE A 83 -14.98 3.30 2.17
CA PHE A 83 -15.28 4.14 1.02
C PHE A 83 -14.58 3.59 -0.22
N GLY A 84 -15.36 3.26 -1.25
CA GLY A 84 -14.78 2.82 -2.52
C GLY A 84 -13.80 3.82 -3.17
N LEU A 85 -13.80 5.10 -2.76
CA LEU A 85 -12.78 6.08 -3.17
C LEU A 85 -11.42 5.86 -2.51
N ASP A 86 -11.38 5.31 -1.29
CA ASP A 86 -10.14 4.96 -0.61
C ASP A 86 -9.52 3.74 -1.30
N LEU A 87 -10.34 2.75 -1.69
CA LEU A 87 -9.86 1.65 -2.54
C LEU A 87 -9.27 2.12 -3.89
N VAL A 88 -9.84 3.15 -4.50
CA VAL A 88 -9.29 3.78 -5.71
C VAL A 88 -7.95 4.46 -5.40
N ALA A 89 -7.86 5.20 -4.29
CA ALA A 89 -6.62 5.86 -3.86
C ALA A 89 -5.52 4.82 -3.57
N ASP A 90 -5.86 3.72 -2.91
CA ASP A 90 -4.99 2.60 -2.61
C ASP A 90 -4.46 1.94 -3.89
N ALA A 91 -5.34 1.63 -4.84
CA ALA A 91 -4.96 1.03 -6.11
C ALA A 91 -4.05 1.97 -6.92
N LEU A 92 -4.35 3.26 -6.99
CA LEU A 92 -3.50 4.25 -7.67
C LEU A 92 -2.13 4.37 -6.99
N GLY A 93 -2.11 4.48 -5.67
CA GLY A 93 -0.88 4.50 -4.87
C GLY A 93 -0.02 3.28 -5.18
N ALA A 94 -0.58 2.09 -5.00
CA ALA A 94 0.07 0.80 -5.28
C ALA A 94 0.65 0.74 -6.70
N PHE A 95 -0.11 1.20 -7.71
CA PHE A 95 0.35 1.26 -9.09
C PHE A 95 1.59 2.15 -9.27
N PHE A 96 1.53 3.39 -8.79
CA PHE A 96 2.64 4.34 -8.96
C PHE A 96 3.87 3.94 -8.14
N GLY A 97 3.67 3.44 -6.92
CA GLY A 97 4.74 2.90 -6.08
C GLY A 97 5.47 1.72 -6.73
N ALA A 98 4.71 0.72 -7.19
CA ALA A 98 5.27 -0.46 -7.84
C ALA A 98 5.94 -0.14 -9.18
N LYS A 99 5.45 0.87 -9.92
CA LYS A 99 6.06 1.33 -11.18
C LYS A 99 7.32 2.15 -10.94
N GLY A 100 7.36 2.97 -9.89
CA GLY A 100 8.51 3.81 -9.52
C GLY A 100 9.77 3.00 -9.24
N ALA A 101 9.65 1.87 -8.54
CA ALA A 101 10.80 0.99 -8.24
C ALA A 101 11.43 0.35 -9.50
N GLY A 102 10.67 0.20 -10.60
CA GLY A 102 11.21 -0.34 -11.85
C GLY A 102 12.30 0.56 -12.49
N ARG A 103 12.38 1.83 -12.09
CA ARG A 103 13.46 2.76 -12.51
C ARG A 103 14.77 2.55 -11.75
N TRP A 104 14.76 1.77 -10.67
CA TRP A 104 15.92 1.47 -9.82
C TRP A 104 16.39 0.02 -9.93
N GLU A 105 15.74 -0.81 -10.75
CA GLU A 105 16.32 -2.08 -11.19
C GLU A 105 17.54 -1.74 -12.06
N ALA A 106 18.73 -1.87 -11.46
CA ALA A 106 20.01 -1.54 -12.07
C ALA A 106 20.13 -2.11 -13.49
N PRO A 107 20.84 -1.43 -14.41
CA PRO A 107 21.10 -1.94 -15.75
C PRO A 107 21.54 -3.39 -15.65
N LYS A 108 20.85 -4.29 -16.35
CA LYS A 108 21.31 -5.67 -16.51
C LYS A 108 22.75 -5.57 -16.98
N THR A 109 23.70 -5.90 -16.12
CA THR A 109 25.09 -6.00 -16.55
C THR A 109 25.09 -7.12 -17.57
N SER A 110 25.15 -6.74 -18.85
CA SER A 110 25.51 -7.65 -19.92
C SER A 110 26.90 -8.13 -19.57
N ARG A 111 26.97 -9.28 -18.88
CA ARG A 111 28.24 -9.98 -18.76
C ARG A 111 28.54 -10.56 -20.15
N PRO A 112 29.78 -10.37 -20.65
CA PRO A 112 30.21 -10.90 -21.93
C PRO A 112 30.20 -12.43 -21.95
#